data_AF-A0A8T3MBM4-F1
#
_entry.id   AF-A0A8T3MBM4-F1
#
_cell.length_a   1.000
_cell.length_b   1.000
_cell.length_c   1.000
_cell.angle_alpha   90.00
_cell.angle_beta   90.00
_cell.angle_gamma   90.00
#
_symmetry.space_group_name_H-M   'P 1'
#
loop_
_entity.id
_entity.type
_entity.pdbx_description
1 polymer ?
#
loop_
_entity_poly.entity_id
_entity_poly.type
_entity_poly.pdbx_seq_one_letter_code
_entity_poly.pdbx_strand_id
1 'polypeptide(L)' 'MELLAGELDADADVDGHGDGWEFHAPTGFRLAQVLQHGTDHRSQICTALTSFGVTPPGIDLWAFGEATGRTRSVYL' A
#
# COMPACT_ATOMS: atom_id res chain seq x y z
N MET A 1 3.84 8.51 14.10
CA MET A 1 2.62 8.11 13.37
C MET A 1 1.75 7.36 14.37
N GLU A 2 1.05 8.10 15.21
CA GLU A 2 0.29 7.56 16.35
C GLU A 2 -0.88 6.66 15.92
N LEU A 3 -1.41 6.91 14.72
CA LEU A 3 -2.53 6.19 14.11
C LEU A 3 -2.29 4.68 13.92
N LEU A 4 -1.05 4.24 13.74
CA LEU A 4 -0.70 2.82 13.53
C LEU A 4 -0.05 2.18 14.78
N ALA A 5 0.00 2.89 15.91
CA ALA A 5 0.66 2.41 17.12
C ALA A 5 -0.25 1.54 18.01
N GLY A 6 -1.57 1.62 17.80
CA GLY A 6 -2.58 0.85 18.53
C GLY A 6 -3.36 -0.12 17.64
N GLU A 7 -4.48 -0.62 18.16
CA GLU A 7 -5.44 -1.36 17.32
C GLU A 7 -6.01 -0.44 16.23
N LEU A 8 -6.15 -0.99 15.03
CA LEU A 8 -6.72 -0.27 13.90
C LEU A 8 -8.24 -0.14 14.09
N ASP A 9 -8.68 1.08 14.41
CA ASP A 9 -10.09 1.47 14.27
C ASP A 9 -10.32 1.96 12.83
N ALA A 10 -11.05 1.17 12.05
CA ALA A 10 -11.32 1.49 10.65
C ALA A 10 -12.21 2.73 10.48
N ASP A 11 -13.05 3.05 11.47
CA ASP A 11 -14.03 4.13 11.44
C ASP A 11 -13.54 5.42 12.10
N ALA A 12 -12.39 5.38 12.79
CA ALA A 12 -11.75 6.56 13.35
C ALA A 12 -11.58 7.62 12.26
N ASP A 13 -12.24 8.77 12.46
CA ASP A 13 -12.12 9.91 11.56
C ASP A 13 -10.73 10.53 11.71
N VAL A 14 -10.08 10.70 10.58
CA VAL A 14 -8.75 11.30 10.50
C VAL A 14 -8.85 12.56 9.66
N ASP A 15 -8.42 13.67 10.23
CA ASP A 15 -8.23 14.92 9.52
C ASP A 15 -6.87 14.94 8.80
N GLY A 16 -6.83 15.58 7.65
CA GLY A 16 -5.60 15.89 6.93
C GLY A 16 -5.67 17.29 6.36
N HIS A 17 -4.62 18.09 6.58
CA HIS A 17 -4.51 19.44 6.05
C HIS A 17 -3.69 19.45 4.77
N GLY A 18 -4.22 20.05 3.70
CA GLY A 18 -3.50 20.24 2.44
C GLY A 18 -4.01 21.44 1.66
N ASP A 19 -3.11 22.25 1.10
CA ASP A 19 -3.38 23.36 0.16
C ASP A 19 -4.59 24.26 0.52
N GLY A 20 -4.77 24.56 1.81
CA GLY A 20 -5.85 25.41 2.32
C GLY A 20 -7.19 24.72 2.56
N TRP A 21 -7.24 23.38 2.50
CA TRP A 21 -8.41 22.55 2.79
C TRP A 21 -8.14 21.53 3.89
N GLU A 22 -9.20 21.18 4.61
CA GLU A 22 -9.24 20.08 5.56
C GLU A 22 -9.98 18.90 4.93
N PHE A 23 -9.37 17.72 4.98
CA PHE A 23 -9.92 16.48 4.44
C PHE A 23 -10.13 15.45 5.54
N HIS A 24 -11.39 15.09 5.75
CA HIS A 24 -11.81 14.08 6.72
C HIS A 24 -12.13 12.77 5.99
N ALA A 25 -11.62 11.67 6.52
CA ALA A 25 -11.98 10.34 6.06
C ALA A 25 -11.67 9.28 7.14
N PRO A 26 -12.37 8.14 7.13
CA PRO A 26 -12.05 7.04 8.04
C PRO A 26 -10.65 6.46 7.77
N THR A 27 -10.00 5.96 8.82
CA THR A 27 -8.70 5.27 8.73
C THR A 27 -8.74 4.11 7.72
N GLY A 28 -9.82 3.33 7.73
CA GLY A 28 -10.02 2.23 6.77
C GLY A 28 -10.07 2.69 5.32
N PHE A 29 -10.70 3.84 5.06
CA PHE A 29 -10.76 4.44 3.73
C PHE A 29 -9.37 4.86 3.24
N ARG A 30 -8.57 5.49 4.12
CA ARG A 30 -7.19 5.87 3.80
C ARG A 30 -6.30 4.66 3.53
N LEU A 31 -6.42 3.59 4.33
CA LEU A 31 -5.70 2.35 4.09
C LEU A 31 -6.07 1.71 2.75
N ALA A 32 -7.36 1.64 2.43
CA ALA A 32 -7.84 1.16 1.14
C ALA A 32 -7.29 2.01 -0.02
N GLN A 33 -7.30 3.34 0.12
CA GLN A 33 -6.76 4.27 -0.87
C GLN A 33 -5.28 4.02 -1.15
N VAL A 34 -4.45 3.84 -0.11
CA VAL A 34 -3.01 3.57 -0.28
C VAL A 34 -2.76 2.24 -0.99
N LEU A 35 -3.51 1.19 -0.62
CA LEU A 35 -3.40 -0.13 -1.26
C LEU A 35 -3.82 -0.08 -2.74
N GLN A 36 -4.95 0.55 -3.04
CA GLN A 36 -5.46 0.69 -4.41
C GLN A 36 -4.50 1.52 -5.26
N HIS A 37 -4.13 2.72 -4.79
CA HIS A 37 -3.24 3.63 -5.50
C HIS A 37 -1.85 3.01 -5.73
N GLY A 38 -1.30 2.34 -4.72
CA GLY A 38 -0.03 1.61 -4.85
C GLY A 38 -0.10 0.48 -5.87
N THR A 39 -1.22 -0.26 -5.91
CA THR A 39 -1.43 -1.35 -6.89
C THR A 39 -1.54 -0.84 -8.33
N ASP A 40 -2.23 0.28 -8.53
CA ASP A 40 -2.34 0.94 -9.83
C ASP A 40 -0.96 1.40 -10.34
N HIS A 41 -0.19 2.10 -9.50
CA HIS A 41 1.16 2.54 -9.86
C HIS A 41 2.13 1.39 -10.09
N ARG A 42 2.09 0.33 -9.27
CA ARG A 42 2.86 -0.89 -9.51
C ARG A 42 2.59 -1.44 -10.90
N SER A 43 1.32 -1.55 -11.27
CA SER A 43 0.94 -2.08 -12.59
C SER A 43 1.43 -1.19 -13.74
N GLN A 44 1.33 0.13 -13.59
CA GLN A 44 1.86 1.10 -14.56
C GLN A 44 3.39 0.96 -14.75
N ILE A 45 4.14 0.86 -13.64
CA ILE A 45 5.60 0.68 -13.67
C ILE A 45 5.97 -0.64 -14.33
N CYS A 46 5.32 -1.75 -13.96
CA CYS A 46 5.57 -3.06 -14.56
C CYS A 46 5.30 -3.07 -16.07
N THR A 47 4.21 -2.42 -16.50
CA THR A 47 3.91 -2.24 -17.94
C THR A 47 5.02 -1.46 -18.63
N ALA A 48 5.43 -0.32 -18.08
CA ALA A 48 6.48 0.52 -18.67
C ALA A 48 7.81 -0.24 -18.80
N LEU A 49 8.26 -0.91 -17.73
CA LEU A 49 9.48 -1.72 -17.75
C LEU A 49 9.41 -2.80 -18.83
N THR A 50 8.28 -3.52 -18.91
CA THR A 50 8.05 -4.55 -19.92
C THR A 50 8.11 -3.99 -21.33
N SER A 51 7.51 -2.81 -21.58
CA SER A 51 7.56 -2.14 -22.88
C SER A 51 8.98 -1.74 -23.31
N PHE A 52 9.89 -1.53 -22.36
CA PHE A 52 11.32 -1.30 -22.62
C PHE A 52 12.16 -2.59 -22.68
N GLY A 53 11.54 -3.77 -22.64
CA GLY A 53 12.24 -5.05 -22.65
C GLY A 53 12.91 -5.41 -21.32
N VAL A 54 12.54 -4.73 -20.22
CA VAL A 54 13.05 -5.00 -18.87
C VAL A 54 12.04 -5.87 -18.13
N THR A 55 12.51 -7.00 -17.58
CA THR A 55 11.68 -7.83 -16.69
C THR A 55 11.39 -7.05 -15.41
N PRO A 56 10.11 -6.83 -15.03
CA PRO A 56 9.79 -6.12 -13.80
C PRO A 56 10.28 -6.87 -12.56
N PRO A 57 10.83 -6.16 -11.55
CA PRO A 57 11.19 -6.77 -10.28
C PRO A 57 9.93 -7.17 -9.48
N GLY A 58 10.10 -8.08 -8.52
CA GLY A 58 9.06 -8.41 -7.54
C GLY A 58 8.83 -7.25 -6.57
N ILE A 59 7.84 -6.40 -6.85
CA ILE A 59 7.50 -5.21 -6.06
C ILE A 59 6.08 -5.22 -5.50
N ASP A 60 5.48 -6.41 -5.36
CA ASP A 60 4.23 -6.60 -4.60
C ASP A 60 4.48 -6.92 -3.12
N LEU A 61 3.38 -6.98 -2.36
CA LEU A 61 3.40 -7.33 -0.94
C LEU A 61 3.90 -8.76 -0.66
N TRP A 62 3.79 -9.70 -1.61
CA TRP A 62 4.33 -11.05 -1.43
C TRP A 62 5.84 -11.05 -1.49
N ALA A 63 6.41 -10.41 -2.51
CA ALA A 63 7.86 -10.23 -2.64
C ALA A 63 8.43 -9.44 -1.46
N PHE A 64 7.75 -8.39 -0.99
CA PHE A 64 8.13 -7.68 0.24
C PHE A 64 8.07 -8.59 1.47
N GLY A 65 7.01 -9.39 1.58
CA GLY A 65 6.82 -10.33 2.69
C GLY A 65 7.94 -11.37 2.77
N GLU A 66 8.31 -11.94 1.63
CA GLU A 66 9.42 -12.88 1.51
C GLU A 66 10.76 -12.21 1.84
N ALA A 67 11.05 -11.07 1.20
CA ALA A 67 12.30 -10.33 1.39
C ALA A 67 12.52 -9.85 2.84
N THR A 68 11.45 -9.72 3.62
CA THR A 68 11.50 -9.25 5.00
C THR A 68 11.17 -10.30 6.05
N GLY A 69 11.00 -11.57 5.65
CA GLY A 69 10.70 -12.68 6.57
C GLY A 69 9.32 -12.61 7.23
N ARG A 70 8.37 -11.89 6.62
CA ARG A 70 6.98 -11.77 7.09
C ARG A 70 6.07 -12.88 6.55
N THR A 71 6.51 -13.65 5.56
CA THR A 71 5.80 -14.80 4.99
C THR A 71 6.61 -16.08 5.16
N ARG A 72 5.93 -17.22 5.22
CA ARG A 72 6.55 -18.55 5.21
C ARG A 72 5.69 -19.55 4.43
N SER A 73 6.33 -20.40 3.63
CA SER A 73 5.67 -21.53 2.99
C SER A 73 5.71 -22.75 3.90
N VAL A 74 4.59 -23.47 4.00
CA VAL A 74 4.49 -24.73 4.74
C VAL A 74 3.91 -25.77 3.79
N TYR A 75 4.64 -26.85 3.54
CA TYR A 75 4.15 -27.96 2.72
C TYR A 75 3.23 -28.85 3.55
N LEU A 76 2.13 -29.32 2.93
CA LEU A 76 1.21 -30.31 3.49
C LEU A 76 1.67 -31.73 3.13
#